data_AF-A0A2H9MEM1-F1
#
_entry.id   AF-A0A2H9MEM1-F1
#
_cell.length_a   1.000
_cell.length_b   1.000
_cell.length_c   1.000
_cell.angle_alpha   90.00
_cell.angle_beta   90.00
_cell.angle_gamma   90.00
#
_symmetry.space_group_name_H-M   'P 1'
#
loop_
_entity.id
_entity.type
_entity.pdbx_description
1 polymer ?
#
loop_
_entity_poly.entity_id
_entity_poly.type
_entity_poly.pdbx_seq_one_letter_code
_entity_poly.pdbx_strand_id
1 'polypeptide(L)'
;MTGKGIGFGKVILFNEHFVVYNIPAIASAIGTKTLASIKPAEKLILVDDRKETPGYKKEKLDQQKESLKRIMDAAGIENREIKIALTGDLVASSGVGASAASCVAIARALSDYFDLGFPDEKINELAYEGEKGYHGTPSGIDNTAATYGGLVWFKKGKPNIIERLNIQSPVEIVIANTGIVADTSRVV
;
A
#
# COMPACT_ATOMS: atom_id res chain seq x y z
N MET A 1 2.38 18.93 -16.32
CA MET A 1 1.63 17.67 -16.13
C MET A 1 1.62 17.33 -14.65
N THR A 2 0.52 16.78 -14.15
CA THR A 2 0.43 16.32 -12.76
C THR A 2 -0.22 14.95 -12.73
N GLY A 3 0.44 13.96 -12.15
CA GLY A 3 -0.15 12.63 -11.96
C GLY A 3 -0.76 12.52 -10.57
N LYS A 4 -1.82 11.74 -10.42
CA LYS A 4 -2.51 11.52 -9.16
C LYS A 4 -2.79 10.03 -8.94
N GLY A 5 -2.72 9.61 -7.68
CA GLY A 5 -3.00 8.23 -7.31
C GLY A 5 -3.55 8.13 -5.90
N ILE A 6 -4.30 7.06 -5.66
CA ILE A 6 -5.00 6.82 -4.39
C ILE A 6 -4.73 5.38 -3.97
N GLY A 7 -4.36 5.15 -2.72
CA GLY A 7 -4.31 3.83 -2.10
C GLY A 7 -5.13 3.81 -0.83
N PHE A 8 -5.95 2.78 -0.63
CA PHE A 8 -6.78 2.66 0.57
C PHE A 8 -5.96 2.15 1.75
N GLY A 9 -6.26 2.62 2.96
CA GLY A 9 -5.86 1.90 4.17
C GLY A 9 -6.60 0.55 4.23
N LYS A 10 -6.15 -0.33 5.11
CA LYS A 10 -6.77 -1.66 5.30
C LYS A 10 -6.83 -2.06 6.77
N VAL A 11 -7.70 -3.02 7.04
CA VAL A 11 -7.73 -3.82 8.25
C VAL A 11 -7.87 -5.28 7.86
N ILE A 12 -7.17 -6.17 8.56
CA ILE A 12 -7.39 -7.61 8.43
C ILE A 12 -8.41 -8.02 9.47
N LEU A 13 -9.51 -8.64 9.03
CA LEU A 13 -10.60 -9.06 9.91
C LEU A 13 -10.38 -10.49 10.40
N PHE A 14 -9.84 -11.36 9.53
CA PHE A 14 -9.63 -12.76 9.84
C PHE A 14 -8.29 -13.25 9.26
N ASN A 15 -7.58 -14.08 10.03
CA ASN A 15 -6.49 -14.94 9.57
C ASN A 15 -5.18 -14.25 9.09
N GLU A 16 -4.81 -13.09 9.64
CA GLU A 16 -3.57 -12.35 9.26
C GLU A 16 -2.32 -13.22 9.10
N HIS A 17 -1.98 -14.03 10.12
CA HIS A 17 -0.80 -14.89 10.09
C HIS A 17 -0.99 -16.18 9.30
N PHE A 18 -2.22 -16.61 9.05
CA PHE A 18 -2.47 -17.89 8.40
C PHE A 18 -2.36 -17.82 6.87
N VAL A 19 -2.38 -16.60 6.30
CA VAL A 19 -2.20 -16.35 4.86
C VAL A 19 -0.90 -16.93 4.31
N VAL A 20 0.19 -16.86 5.09
CA VAL A 20 1.49 -17.39 4.63
C VAL A 20 1.51 -18.92 4.56
N TYR A 21 0.56 -19.59 5.22
CA TYR A 21 0.36 -21.05 5.16
C TYR A 21 -0.74 -21.45 4.16
N ASN A 22 -1.10 -20.56 3.22
CA ASN A 22 -2.14 -20.77 2.20
C ASN A 22 -3.56 -20.96 2.76
N ILE A 23 -3.81 -20.54 4.00
CA ILE A 23 -5.15 -20.46 4.59
C ILE A 23 -5.74 -19.11 4.19
N PRO A 24 -7.01 -19.05 3.74
CA PRO A 24 -7.61 -17.81 3.31
C PRO A 24 -7.82 -16.82 4.46
N ALA A 25 -7.80 -15.54 4.12
CA ALA A 25 -8.07 -14.43 5.03
C ALA A 25 -9.08 -13.47 4.42
N ILE A 26 -9.69 -12.68 5.30
CA ILE A 26 -10.60 -11.61 4.91
C ILE A 26 -10.00 -10.30 5.40
N ALA A 27 -9.78 -9.38 4.47
CA ALA A 27 -9.35 -8.01 4.75
C ALA A 27 -10.37 -7.03 4.18
N SER A 28 -10.46 -5.86 4.79
CA SER A 28 -11.30 -4.77 4.32
C SER A 28 -10.47 -3.53 4.12
N ALA A 29 -10.66 -2.86 2.99
CA ALA A 29 -10.20 -1.48 2.86
C ALA A 29 -11.03 -0.57 3.76
N ILE A 30 -10.36 0.36 4.43
CA ILE A 30 -11.02 1.40 5.24
C ILE A 30 -11.24 2.66 4.41
N GLY A 31 -12.15 3.53 4.87
CA GLY A 31 -12.53 4.74 4.16
C GLY A 31 -11.40 5.74 3.95
N THR A 32 -10.39 5.75 4.84
CA THR A 32 -9.22 6.63 4.80
C THR A 32 -8.17 6.15 3.80
N LYS A 33 -7.48 7.09 3.15
CA LYS A 33 -6.66 6.88 1.96
C LYS A 33 -5.34 7.64 2.05
N THR A 34 -4.32 7.08 1.41
CA THR A 34 -3.12 7.83 1.00
C THR A 34 -3.35 8.38 -0.41
N LEU A 35 -2.99 9.64 -0.61
CA LEU A 35 -3.00 10.31 -1.91
C LEU A 35 -1.55 10.54 -2.34
N ALA A 36 -1.22 10.23 -3.58
CA ALA A 36 0.05 10.58 -4.19
C ALA A 36 -0.18 11.58 -5.31
N SER A 37 0.73 12.53 -5.44
CA SER A 37 0.77 13.45 -6.58
C SER A 37 2.18 13.55 -7.14
N ILE A 38 2.29 13.65 -8.46
CA ILE A 38 3.57 13.74 -9.16
C ILE A 38 3.64 15.05 -9.94
N LYS A 39 4.77 15.74 -9.88
CA LYS A 39 5.11 16.94 -10.65
C LYS A 39 6.51 16.81 -11.22
N PRO A 40 6.84 17.53 -12.32
CA PRO A 40 8.21 17.64 -12.80
C PRO A 40 9.15 18.20 -11.72
N ALA A 41 10.39 17.73 -11.68
CA ALA A 41 11.46 18.25 -10.84
C ALA A 41 12.82 17.93 -11.47
N GLU A 42 13.92 18.51 -10.98
CA GLU A 42 15.27 18.26 -11.53
C GLU A 42 15.85 16.89 -11.14
N LYS A 43 15.25 16.23 -10.15
CA LYS A 43 15.69 14.94 -9.61
C LYS A 43 14.54 14.24 -8.89
N LEU A 44 14.79 13.00 -8.47
CA LEU A 44 13.79 12.23 -7.73
C LEU A 44 13.67 12.80 -6.33
N ILE A 45 12.50 13.34 -6.02
CA ILE A 45 12.18 13.87 -4.69
C ILE A 45 10.93 13.18 -4.18
N LEU A 46 11.02 12.51 -3.04
CA LEU A 46 9.87 12.00 -2.31
C LEU A 46 9.62 12.88 -1.08
N VAL A 47 8.42 13.43 -0.98
CA VAL A 47 7.96 14.18 0.19
C VAL A 47 6.77 13.46 0.80
N ASP A 48 6.87 13.10 2.07
CA ASP A 48 5.79 12.43 2.80
C ASP A 48 5.16 13.38 3.82
N ASP A 49 4.12 14.09 3.38
CA ASP A 49 3.34 15.07 4.14
C ASP A 49 2.13 14.44 4.85
N ARG A 50 2.05 13.09 4.90
CA ARG A 50 1.00 12.40 5.64
C ARG A 50 1.13 12.68 7.14
N LYS A 51 -0.02 12.73 7.82
CA LYS A 51 -0.09 12.64 9.28
C LYS A 51 0.50 11.29 9.70
N GLU A 52 1.20 11.24 10.82
CA GLU A 52 1.84 10.03 11.30
C GLU A 52 1.64 9.82 12.81
N THR A 53 1.78 8.58 13.27
CA THR A 53 2.12 8.34 14.68
C THR A 53 3.57 8.74 14.93
N PRO A 54 3.93 9.23 16.14
CA PRO A 54 5.27 9.74 16.42
C PRO A 54 6.39 8.79 15.97
N GLY A 55 7.29 9.27 15.11
CA GLY A 55 8.48 8.54 14.67
C GLY A 55 8.31 7.61 13.47
N TYR A 56 7.07 7.33 13.01
CA TYR A 56 6.81 6.33 11.97
C TYR A 56 7.58 6.59 10.66
N LYS A 57 7.46 7.79 10.07
CA LYS A 57 8.13 8.12 8.79
C LYS A 57 9.65 8.11 8.94
N LYS A 58 10.17 8.51 10.10
CA LYS A 58 11.61 8.47 10.39
C LYS A 58 12.12 7.03 10.43
N GLU A 59 11.43 6.14 11.13
CA GLU A 59 11.78 4.71 11.21
C GLU A 59 11.67 4.00 9.86
N LYS A 60 10.70 4.40 9.04
CA LYS A 60 10.38 3.76 7.76
C LYS A 60 11.06 4.41 6.56
N LEU A 61 11.90 5.42 6.75
CA LEU A 61 12.47 6.22 5.67
C LEU A 61 13.26 5.39 4.64
N ASP A 62 14.16 4.52 5.10
CA ASP A 62 14.99 3.72 4.19
C ASP A 62 14.17 2.65 3.47
N GLN A 63 13.20 2.05 4.17
CA GLN A 63 12.23 1.13 3.59
C GLN A 63 11.36 1.81 2.52
N GLN A 64 10.97 3.06 2.74
CA GLN A 64 10.20 3.85 1.79
C GLN A 64 11.00 4.20 0.54
N LYS A 65 12.30 4.51 0.68
CA LYS A 65 13.19 4.75 -0.47
C LYS A 65 13.36 3.48 -1.32
N GLU A 66 13.62 2.35 -0.66
CA GLU A 66 13.74 1.06 -1.34
C GLU A 66 12.42 0.65 -2.01
N SER A 67 11.29 0.88 -1.35
CA SER A 67 9.95 0.66 -1.90
C SER A 67 9.71 1.47 -3.18
N LEU A 68 10.00 2.78 -3.15
CA LEU A 68 9.84 3.64 -4.33
C LEU A 68 10.71 3.15 -5.49
N LYS A 69 11.98 2.80 -5.22
CA LYS A 69 12.88 2.25 -6.22
C LYS A 69 12.28 1.00 -6.87
N ARG A 70 11.82 0.03 -6.07
CA ARG A 70 11.19 -1.20 -6.56
C ARG A 70 9.98 -0.94 -7.43
N ILE A 71 9.12 -0.01 -7.04
CA ILE A 71 7.92 0.35 -7.82
C ILE A 71 8.34 0.93 -9.18
N MET A 72 9.28 1.87 -9.21
CA MET A 72 9.71 2.49 -10.46
C MET A 72 10.43 1.50 -11.38
N ASP A 73 11.30 0.65 -10.82
CA ASP A 73 12.02 -0.38 -11.57
C ASP A 73 11.04 -1.41 -12.16
N ALA A 74 10.07 -1.89 -11.37
CA ALA A 74 9.04 -2.83 -11.82
C ALA A 74 8.05 -2.22 -12.83
N ALA A 75 7.88 -0.89 -12.80
CA ALA A 75 7.09 -0.14 -13.76
C ALA A 75 7.86 0.15 -15.06
N GLY A 76 9.16 -0.14 -15.14
CA GLY A 76 10.00 0.17 -16.29
C GLY A 76 10.22 1.67 -16.51
N ILE A 77 10.05 2.48 -15.46
CA ILE A 77 10.25 3.93 -15.55
C ILE A 77 11.72 4.20 -15.27
N GLU A 78 12.42 4.81 -16.23
CA GLU A 78 13.81 5.25 -16.04
C GLU A 78 13.92 6.73 -15.69
N ASN A 79 12.94 7.54 -16.09
CA ASN A 79 12.93 8.97 -15.77
C ASN A 79 12.80 9.18 -14.25
N ARG A 80 13.78 9.88 -13.67
CA ARG A 80 13.85 10.20 -12.23
C ARG A 80 13.62 11.69 -11.97
N GLU A 81 13.31 12.51 -12.97
CA GLU A 81 13.11 13.97 -12.87
C GLU A 81 11.68 14.32 -12.40
N ILE A 82 11.30 13.75 -11.26
CA ILE A 82 9.95 13.89 -10.70
C ILE A 82 9.97 14.11 -9.19
N LYS A 83 9.04 14.95 -8.73
CA LYS A 83 8.68 15.11 -7.32
C LYS A 83 7.38 14.37 -7.05
N ILE A 84 7.43 13.44 -6.11
CA ILE A 84 6.29 12.70 -5.58
C ILE A 84 5.96 13.27 -4.20
N ALA A 85 4.71 13.67 -3.98
CA ALA A 85 4.20 14.11 -2.69
C ALA A 85 3.08 13.19 -2.21
N LEU A 86 3.23 12.65 -0.99
CA LEU A 86 2.24 11.83 -0.32
C LEU A 86 1.45 12.65 0.69
N THR A 87 0.13 12.56 0.63
CA THR A 87 -0.84 13.23 1.51
C THR A 87 -2.01 12.27 1.78
N GLY A 88 -3.16 12.79 2.20
CA GLY A 88 -4.38 12.03 2.45
C GLY A 88 -4.83 12.08 3.90
N ASP A 89 -5.94 11.41 4.17
CA ASP A 89 -6.57 11.32 5.49
C ASP A 89 -6.15 10.05 6.27
N LEU A 90 -5.51 9.07 5.62
CA LEU A 90 -4.90 7.93 6.31
C LEU A 90 -3.68 8.37 7.14
N VAL A 91 -3.71 8.11 8.44
CA VAL A 91 -2.57 8.31 9.33
C VAL A 91 -1.53 7.22 9.11
N ALA A 92 -0.31 7.61 8.76
CA ALA A 92 0.84 6.72 8.62
C ALA A 92 1.18 6.09 9.98
N SER A 93 0.80 4.82 10.13
CA SER A 93 0.96 4.05 11.35
C SER A 93 1.00 2.56 11.05
N SER A 94 1.51 1.77 11.99
CA SER A 94 1.55 0.30 11.88
C SER A 94 0.14 -0.30 11.97
N GLY A 95 -0.09 -1.39 11.23
CA GLY A 95 -1.35 -2.15 11.26
C GLY A 95 -2.45 -1.66 10.30
N VAL A 96 -2.49 -0.37 9.96
CA VAL A 96 -3.53 0.20 9.07
C VAL A 96 -3.22 0.10 7.57
N GLY A 97 -2.12 -0.59 7.20
CA GLY A 97 -1.67 -0.74 5.82
C GLY A 97 -1.16 0.56 5.17
N ALA A 98 -0.55 1.46 5.95
CA ALA A 98 -0.03 2.73 5.43
C ALA A 98 1.10 2.57 4.40
N SER A 99 1.89 1.51 4.46
CA SER A 99 2.91 1.17 3.46
C SER A 99 2.26 0.74 2.14
N ALA A 100 1.34 -0.24 2.19
CA ALA A 100 0.62 -0.71 1.01
C ALA A 100 -0.19 0.41 0.35
N ALA A 101 -0.88 1.24 1.14
CA ALA A 101 -1.59 2.41 0.64
C ALA A 101 -0.65 3.40 -0.08
N SER A 102 0.56 3.61 0.45
CA SER A 102 1.60 4.42 -0.21
C SER A 102 2.03 3.80 -1.53
N CYS A 103 2.31 2.49 -1.55
CA CYS A 103 2.76 1.77 -2.73
C CYS A 103 1.74 1.86 -3.87
N VAL A 104 0.47 1.61 -3.57
CA VAL A 104 -0.64 1.71 -4.54
C VAL A 104 -0.82 3.15 -5.03
N ALA A 105 -0.81 4.13 -4.12
CA ALA A 105 -0.97 5.54 -4.50
C ALA A 105 0.14 5.98 -5.46
N ILE A 106 1.39 5.63 -5.16
CA ILE A 106 2.55 5.93 -6.02
C ILE A 106 2.41 5.25 -7.38
N ALA A 107 2.10 3.95 -7.41
CA ALA A 107 1.95 3.21 -8.66
C ALA A 107 0.87 3.82 -9.57
N ARG A 108 -0.29 4.21 -9.00
CA ARG A 108 -1.36 4.89 -9.74
C ARG A 108 -0.91 6.26 -10.24
N ALA A 109 -0.24 7.05 -9.40
CA ALA A 109 0.23 8.38 -9.79
C ALA A 109 1.31 8.32 -10.87
N LEU A 110 2.17 7.31 -10.86
CA LEU A 110 3.14 7.04 -11.93
C LEU A 110 2.43 6.67 -13.23
N SER A 111 1.45 5.76 -13.17
CA SER A 111 0.65 5.38 -14.34
C SER A 111 -0.06 6.58 -14.96
N ASP A 112 -0.65 7.45 -14.14
CA ASP A 112 -1.35 8.67 -14.58
C ASP A 112 -0.38 9.72 -15.13
N TYR A 113 0.77 9.93 -14.47
CA TYR A 113 1.75 10.93 -14.91
C TYR A 113 2.42 10.59 -16.25
N PHE A 114 2.76 9.31 -16.44
CA PHE A 114 3.45 8.82 -17.64
C PHE A 114 2.49 8.26 -18.71
N ASP A 115 1.18 8.40 -18.52
CA ASP A 115 0.13 7.93 -19.44
C ASP A 115 0.27 6.44 -19.81
N LEU A 116 0.56 5.59 -18.81
CA LEU A 116 0.87 4.17 -19.01
C LEU A 116 -0.37 3.27 -19.06
N GLY A 117 -1.52 3.78 -18.63
CA GLY A 117 -2.80 3.03 -18.65
C GLY A 117 -2.79 1.72 -17.86
N PHE A 118 -2.05 1.63 -16.76
CA PHE A 118 -1.96 0.40 -15.98
C PHE A 118 -3.30 0.02 -15.35
N PRO A 119 -3.78 -1.22 -15.56
CA PRO A 119 -4.99 -1.72 -14.89
C PRO A 119 -4.70 -2.02 -13.41
N ASP A 120 -5.77 -2.19 -12.61
CA ASP A 120 -5.65 -2.44 -11.16
C ASP A 120 -4.81 -3.68 -10.84
N GLU A 121 -4.84 -4.72 -11.68
CA GLU A 121 -3.99 -5.91 -11.54
C GLU A 121 -2.50 -5.52 -11.58
N LYS A 122 -2.13 -4.66 -12.53
CA LYS A 122 -0.74 -4.20 -12.65
C LYS A 122 -0.38 -3.26 -11.50
N ILE A 123 -1.29 -2.38 -11.09
CA ILE A 123 -1.08 -1.54 -9.89
C ILE A 123 -0.83 -2.40 -8.66
N ASN A 124 -1.60 -3.47 -8.48
CA ASN A 124 -1.46 -4.40 -7.36
C ASN A 124 -0.10 -5.11 -7.39
N GLU A 125 0.35 -5.56 -8.56
CA GLU A 125 1.69 -6.15 -8.74
C GLU A 125 2.81 -5.16 -8.39
N LEU A 126 2.73 -3.93 -8.90
CA LEU A 126 3.72 -2.89 -8.59
C LEU A 126 3.74 -2.56 -7.10
N ALA A 127 2.56 -2.49 -6.48
CA ALA A 127 2.46 -2.28 -5.05
C ALA A 127 3.01 -3.46 -4.24
N TYR A 128 2.82 -4.70 -4.71
CA TYR A 128 3.44 -5.89 -4.12
C TYR A 128 4.98 -5.83 -4.19
N GLU A 129 5.55 -5.41 -5.31
CA GLU A 129 7.01 -5.18 -5.41
C GLU A 129 7.48 -4.06 -4.47
N GLY A 130 6.71 -2.96 -4.36
CA GLY A 130 6.99 -1.89 -3.41
C GLY A 130 6.96 -2.35 -1.96
N GLU A 131 6.01 -3.21 -1.58
CA GLU A 131 5.90 -3.76 -0.23
C GLU A 131 7.12 -4.60 0.17
N LYS A 132 7.86 -5.17 -0.79
CA LYS A 132 9.11 -5.88 -0.51
C LYS A 132 10.18 -4.98 0.13
N GLY A 133 10.09 -3.66 -0.08
CA GLY A 133 10.98 -2.69 0.56
C GLY A 133 10.67 -2.48 2.05
N TYR A 134 9.42 -2.67 2.46
CA TYR A 134 8.98 -2.57 3.86
C TYR A 134 9.05 -3.92 4.60
N HIS A 135 8.76 -4.99 3.87
CA HIS A 135 8.62 -6.34 4.39
C HIS A 135 9.41 -7.29 3.50
N GLY A 136 10.33 -8.10 4.04
CA GLY A 136 11.12 -9.02 3.19
C GLY A 136 10.26 -9.95 2.32
N THR A 137 9.20 -10.52 2.90
CA THR A 137 8.26 -11.41 2.20
C THR A 137 6.81 -10.95 2.44
N PRO A 138 6.26 -10.07 1.60
CA PRO A 138 4.86 -9.65 1.74
C PRO A 138 3.89 -10.83 1.49
N SER A 139 2.77 -10.84 2.21
CA SER A 139 1.72 -11.84 2.05
C SER A 139 0.90 -11.64 0.77
N GLY A 140 0.75 -10.38 0.34
CA GLY A 140 -0.07 -9.96 -0.79
C GLY A 140 -1.44 -9.39 -0.41
N ILE A 141 -1.93 -9.64 0.80
CA ILE A 141 -3.28 -9.19 1.20
C ILE A 141 -3.36 -7.66 1.35
N ASP A 142 -2.30 -7.02 1.81
CA ASP A 142 -2.28 -5.59 2.11
C ASP A 142 -2.36 -4.74 0.84
N ASN A 143 -1.51 -4.99 -0.16
CA ASN A 143 -1.59 -4.33 -1.46
C ASN A 143 -2.91 -4.65 -2.18
N THR A 144 -3.41 -5.88 -2.05
CA THR A 144 -4.70 -6.26 -2.66
C THR A 144 -5.84 -5.43 -2.09
N ALA A 145 -5.97 -5.35 -0.76
CA ALA A 145 -6.98 -4.52 -0.10
C ALA A 145 -6.80 -3.03 -0.45
N ALA A 146 -5.55 -2.54 -0.45
CA ALA A 146 -5.23 -1.15 -0.77
C ALA A 146 -5.52 -0.77 -2.24
N THR A 147 -5.49 -1.73 -3.15
CA THR A 147 -5.76 -1.53 -4.58
C THR A 147 -7.25 -1.57 -4.87
N TYR A 148 -7.90 -2.68 -4.55
CA TYR A 148 -9.26 -2.97 -5.02
C TYR A 148 -10.37 -2.36 -4.15
N GLY A 149 -10.06 -2.02 -2.89
CA GLY A 149 -11.05 -1.53 -1.96
C GLY A 149 -12.10 -2.57 -1.55
N GLY A 150 -13.01 -2.17 -0.66
CA GLY A 150 -14.09 -3.02 -0.17
C GLY A 150 -13.60 -4.21 0.65
N LEU A 151 -14.46 -5.22 0.78
CA LEU A 151 -14.18 -6.46 1.51
C LEU A 151 -13.57 -7.49 0.54
N VAL A 152 -12.41 -8.02 0.89
CA VAL A 152 -11.62 -8.93 0.06
C VAL A 152 -11.41 -10.23 0.80
N TRP A 153 -11.84 -11.33 0.20
CA TRP A 153 -11.37 -12.67 0.53
C TRP A 153 -10.12 -12.97 -0.28
N PHE A 154 -9.03 -13.31 0.40
CA PHE A 154 -7.72 -13.50 -0.19
C PHE A 154 -7.17 -14.88 0.17
N LYS A 155 -6.69 -15.61 -0.84
CA LYS A 155 -5.90 -16.82 -0.64
C LYS A 155 -4.63 -16.76 -1.48
N LYS A 156 -3.49 -16.88 -0.81
CA LYS A 156 -2.18 -16.93 -1.47
C LYS A 156 -2.09 -18.16 -2.38
N GLY A 157 -1.57 -17.97 -3.60
CA GLY A 157 -1.50 -19.00 -4.63
C GLY A 157 -0.60 -18.60 -5.80
N LYS A 158 -0.63 -19.39 -6.88
CA LYS A 158 0.04 -19.09 -8.16
C LYS A 158 -0.95 -19.32 -9.32
N PRO A 159 -1.76 -18.31 -9.71
CA PRO A 159 -1.88 -16.96 -9.14
C PRO A 159 -2.62 -16.94 -7.78
N ASN A 160 -2.59 -15.80 -7.10
CA ASN A 160 -3.43 -15.56 -5.91
C ASN A 160 -4.92 -15.63 -6.30
N ILE A 161 -5.74 -16.11 -5.38
CA ILE A 161 -7.20 -16.11 -5.53
C ILE A 161 -7.73 -14.93 -4.73
N ILE A 162 -8.39 -14.01 -5.42
CA ILE A 162 -8.93 -12.76 -4.87
C ILE A 162 -10.41 -12.72 -5.21
N GLU A 163 -11.25 -12.61 -4.19
CA GLU A 163 -12.70 -12.45 -4.36
C GLU A 163 -13.16 -11.19 -3.60
N ARG A 164 -13.89 -10.31 -4.29
CA ARG A 164 -14.51 -9.15 -3.67
C ARG A 164 -15.85 -9.58 -3.10
N LEU A 165 -15.94 -9.59 -1.78
CA LEU A 165 -17.16 -9.95 -1.07
C LEU A 165 -18.14 -8.78 -1.10
N ASN A 166 -19.39 -9.06 -1.49
CA ASN A 166 -20.45 -8.07 -1.43
C ASN A 166 -21.21 -8.18 -0.11
N ILE A 167 -21.41 -7.04 0.55
CA ILE A 167 -22.20 -6.94 1.78
C ILE A 167 -23.31 -5.92 1.57
N GLN A 168 -24.48 -6.16 2.16
CA GLN A 168 -25.66 -5.33 1.93
C GLN A 168 -25.53 -3.91 2.49
N SER A 169 -24.65 -3.71 3.48
CA SER A 169 -24.44 -2.41 4.14
C SER A 169 -23.01 -2.32 4.67
N PRO A 170 -22.43 -1.11 4.77
CA PRO A 170 -21.10 -0.91 5.36
C PRO A 170 -21.03 -1.43 6.79
N VAL A 171 -19.85 -1.93 7.18
CA VAL A 171 -19.54 -2.29 8.57
C VAL A 171 -18.77 -1.13 9.20
N GLU A 172 -19.24 -0.63 10.34
CA GLU A 172 -18.47 0.32 11.15
C GLU A 172 -17.36 -0.42 11.91
N ILE A 173 -16.12 0.04 11.73
CA ILE A 173 -14.94 -0.57 12.35
C ILE A 173 -14.27 0.48 13.23
N VAL A 174 -14.12 0.16 14.52
CA VAL A 174 -13.30 0.95 15.45
C VAL A 174 -11.92 0.30 15.53
N ILE A 175 -10.88 1.04 15.15
CA ILE A 175 -9.49 0.59 15.19
C ILE A 175 -8.81 1.25 16.39
N ALA A 176 -8.24 0.44 17.28
CA ALA A 176 -7.45 0.91 18.41
C ALA A 176 -5.97 0.60 18.18
N ASN A 177 -5.10 1.61 18.37
CA ASN A 177 -3.64 1.44 18.35
C ASN A 177 -3.13 1.41 19.79
N THR A 178 -2.40 0.35 20.17
CA THR A 178 -1.85 0.18 21.52
C THR A 178 -0.69 1.12 21.83
N GLY A 179 -0.09 1.74 20.80
CA GLY A 179 1.15 2.51 20.93
C GLY A 179 2.41 1.64 21.10
N ILE A 180 2.26 0.31 21.07
CA ILE A 180 3.36 -0.65 21.24
C ILE A 180 3.72 -1.23 19.88
N VAL A 181 4.97 -1.03 19.46
CA VAL A 181 5.51 -1.67 18.26
C VAL A 181 5.96 -3.09 18.61
N ALA A 182 5.21 -4.09 18.17
CA ALA A 182 5.60 -5.49 18.29
C ALA A 182 6.51 -5.88 17.11
N ASP A 183 7.57 -6.64 17.39
CA ASP A 183 8.40 -7.23 16.35
C ASP A 183 7.66 -8.40 15.70
N THR A 184 7.13 -8.17 14.50
CA THR A 184 6.36 -9.17 13.76
C THR A 184 7.15 -10.46 13.56
N SER A 185 8.48 -10.38 13.43
CA SER A 185 9.33 -11.56 13.21
C SER A 185 9.48 -12.49 14.42
N ARG A 186 9.17 -12.01 15.64
CA ARG A 186 9.21 -12.84 16.86
C ARG A 186 7.87 -13.54 17.14
N VAL A 187 6.81 -13.15 16.45
CA VAL A 187 5.44 -13.62 16.67
C VAL A 187 5.03 -14.71 15.66
N VAL A 188 5.67 -14.76 14.48
CA VAL A 188 5.42 -15.77 13.42
C VAL A 188 6.57 -16.76 13.28
#